data_AF-A0A7S3G561-F1
#
_entry.id   AF-A0A7S3G561-F1
#
_cell.length_a   1.000
_cell.length_b   1.000
_cell.length_c   1.000
_cell.angle_alpha   90.00
_cell.angle_beta   90.00
_cell.angle_gamma   90.00
#
_symmetry.space_group_name_H-M   'P 1'
#
loop_
_entity.id
_entity.type
_entity.pdbx_description
1 polymer ?
#
loop_
_entity_poly.entity_id
_entity_poly.type
_entity_poly.pdbx_seq_one_letter_code
_entity_poly.pdbx_strand_id
1 'polypeptide(L)'
;MQESKSFTGDDRLQPEKSSIRSRRNEIEEALFGVLYTLSKEKLAKKRWFAVFLVAADFVQLLMLLLTSSINWKVDESVEIFIDAVNEALDYVRPGTLFEILGYTAFIIGFLVIGLVLIVSLIISIFIANFFRLNNFPAVWPIRLERIVISLFFSSFYLSSVQIFLVAVDCVIVGQPRPYLEDYPDVGCFELPNLVFVVLSVVMILMFSATAALITLVQFETAPNTRDILGA
;
A
#
# COMPACT_ATOMS: atom_id res chain seq x y z
N MET A 1 5.20 52.62 44.39
CA MET A 1 6.15 51.59 43.93
C MET A 1 5.54 50.92 42.71
N GLN A 2 6.26 51.02 41.60
CA GLN A 2 5.87 50.61 40.27
C GLN A 2 6.87 49.52 39.88
N GLU A 3 6.44 48.26 39.84
CA GLU A 3 7.19 47.09 39.35
C GLU A 3 6.17 45.97 39.16
N SER A 4 6.13 45.15 38.12
CA SER A 4 6.78 45.12 36.81
C SER A 4 5.89 44.16 35.99
N LYS A 5 5.42 44.60 34.83
CA LYS A 5 4.72 43.71 33.88
C LYS A 5 5.76 42.72 33.33
N SER A 6 5.74 41.47 33.79
CA SER A 6 6.37 40.36 33.08
C SER A 6 5.42 39.88 31.97
N PHE A 7 5.35 40.66 30.90
CA PHE A 7 4.61 40.37 29.67
C PHE A 7 5.62 40.05 28.57
N THR A 8 6.15 38.83 28.52
CA THR A 8 6.97 38.40 27.38
C THR A 8 7.22 36.89 27.40
N GLY A 9 6.39 36.12 26.68
CA GLY A 9 6.75 34.76 26.27
C GLY A 9 5.57 33.80 26.04
N ASP A 10 4.67 33.68 27.01
CA ASP A 10 3.69 32.57 27.03
C ASP A 10 2.38 32.87 26.28
N ASP A 11 1.90 34.11 26.33
CA ASP A 11 0.63 34.54 25.71
C ASP A 11 0.64 34.54 24.17
N ARG A 12 1.80 34.51 23.52
CA ARG A 12 1.90 34.32 22.05
C ARG A 12 1.98 32.85 21.63
N LEU A 13 2.45 31.98 22.51
CA LEU A 13 2.60 30.55 22.24
C LEU A 13 1.27 29.80 22.38
N GLN A 14 0.38 30.26 23.27
CA GLN A 14 -0.98 29.76 23.47
C GLN A 14 -1.90 29.90 22.23
N PRO A 15 -2.06 31.09 21.60
CA PRO A 15 -2.89 31.26 20.41
C PRO A 15 -2.30 30.57 19.18
N GLU A 16 -0.98 30.46 19.08
CA GLU A 16 -0.32 29.73 18.00
C GLU A 16 -0.62 28.22 18.12
N LYS A 17 -0.45 27.63 19.31
CA LYS A 17 -0.78 26.22 19.58
C LYS A 17 -2.26 25.89 19.39
N SER A 18 -3.18 26.79 19.77
CA SER A 18 -4.62 26.57 19.57
C SER A 18 -5.01 26.65 18.09
N SER A 19 -4.42 27.58 17.33
CA SER A 19 -4.64 27.67 15.87
C SER A 19 -4.08 26.47 15.09
N ILE A 20 -2.92 25.94 15.51
CA ILE A 20 -2.32 24.72 14.93
C ILE A 20 -3.17 23.50 15.29
N ARG A 21 -3.75 23.45 16.50
CA ARG A 21 -4.66 22.37 16.91
C ARG A 21 -5.98 22.42 16.14
N SER A 22 -6.61 23.59 15.99
CA SER A 22 -7.84 23.73 15.18
C SER A 22 -7.63 23.26 13.75
N ARG A 23 -6.55 23.72 13.09
CA ARG A 23 -6.25 23.30 11.72
C ARG A 23 -5.97 21.80 11.59
N ARG A 24 -5.30 21.19 12.58
CA ARG A 24 -5.12 19.73 12.58
C ARG A 24 -6.45 19.00 12.69
N ASN A 25 -7.31 19.41 13.61
CA ASN A 25 -8.63 18.81 13.77
C ASN A 25 -9.48 18.96 12.49
N GLU A 26 -9.45 20.12 11.84
CA GLU A 26 -10.16 20.35 10.57
C GLU A 26 -9.62 19.45 9.44
N ILE A 27 -8.30 19.24 9.37
CA ILE A 27 -7.68 18.34 8.37
C ILE A 27 -8.01 16.89 8.69
N GLU A 28 -7.95 16.48 9.96
CA GLU A 28 -8.30 15.14 10.42
C GLU A 28 -9.78 14.84 10.13
N GLU A 29 -10.70 15.76 10.45
CA GLU A 29 -12.13 15.62 10.14
C GLU A 29 -12.39 15.51 8.65
N ALA A 30 -11.69 16.30 7.81
CA ALA A 30 -11.82 16.20 6.35
C ALA A 30 -11.28 14.86 5.84
N LEU A 31 -10.13 14.41 6.34
CA LEU A 31 -9.47 13.17 5.92
C LEU A 31 -10.27 11.94 6.36
N PHE A 32 -10.79 11.92 7.59
CA PHE A 32 -11.71 10.91 8.08
C PHE A 32 -13.06 10.95 7.37
N GLY A 33 -13.56 12.14 7.02
CA GLY A 33 -14.76 12.29 6.19
C GLY A 33 -14.60 11.64 4.81
N VAL A 34 -13.46 11.89 4.13
CA VAL A 34 -13.10 11.24 2.86
C VAL A 34 -13.04 9.73 3.04
N LEU A 35 -12.21 9.24 3.99
CA LEU A 35 -12.07 7.82 4.25
C LEU A 35 -13.42 7.14 4.58
N TYR A 36 -14.26 7.77 5.41
CA TYR A 36 -15.58 7.27 5.77
C TYR A 36 -16.53 7.21 4.56
N THR A 37 -16.53 8.23 3.70
CA THR A 37 -17.31 8.16 2.46
C THR A 37 -16.82 7.03 1.57
N LEU A 38 -15.50 6.81 1.49
CA LEU A 38 -14.85 5.75 0.71
C LEU A 38 -15.11 4.33 1.24
N SER A 39 -15.28 4.14 2.56
CA SER A 39 -15.59 2.82 3.14
C SER A 39 -17.06 2.42 3.01
N LYS A 40 -17.98 3.40 2.97
CA LYS A 40 -19.43 3.12 3.11
C LYS A 40 -20.12 2.59 1.84
N GLU A 41 -19.65 2.90 0.63
CA GLU A 41 -20.19 2.28 -0.58
C GLU A 41 -19.35 1.07 -0.97
N LYS A 42 -19.96 -0.12 -0.86
CA LYS A 42 -19.39 -1.37 -1.38
C LYS A 42 -19.29 -1.27 -2.91
N LEU A 43 -18.07 -1.35 -3.45
CA LEU A 43 -17.83 -1.39 -4.90
C LEU A 43 -18.43 -2.64 -5.58
N ALA A 44 -18.71 -3.68 -4.79
CA ALA A 44 -19.30 -4.94 -5.19
C ALA A 44 -20.80 -4.82 -5.54
N LYS A 45 -21.16 -3.98 -6.50
CA LYS A 45 -22.53 -4.02 -7.09
C LYS A 45 -22.79 -5.34 -7.82
N LYS A 46 -21.74 -6.03 -8.28
CA LYS A 46 -21.82 -7.32 -8.96
C LYS A 46 -21.10 -8.40 -8.13
N ARG A 47 -21.84 -9.40 -7.67
CA ARG A 47 -21.31 -10.54 -6.89
C ARG A 47 -20.12 -11.24 -7.55
N TRP A 48 -20.13 -11.38 -8.88
CA TRP A 48 -19.00 -11.98 -9.61
C TRP A 48 -17.68 -11.20 -9.42
N PHE A 49 -17.73 -9.87 -9.41
CA PHE A 49 -16.52 -9.06 -9.20
C PHE A 49 -15.96 -9.24 -7.78
N ALA A 50 -16.84 -9.34 -6.77
CA ALA A 50 -16.41 -9.65 -5.41
C ALA A 50 -15.79 -11.04 -5.29
N VAL A 51 -16.40 -12.05 -5.90
CA VAL A 51 -15.84 -13.42 -5.93
C VAL A 51 -14.48 -13.44 -6.64
N PHE A 52 -14.34 -12.72 -7.75
CA PHE A 52 -13.07 -12.59 -8.46
C PHE A 52 -11.98 -11.98 -7.57
N LEU A 53 -12.28 -10.89 -6.86
CA LEU A 53 -11.34 -10.24 -5.94
C LEU A 53 -10.87 -11.18 -4.82
N VAL A 54 -11.82 -11.87 -4.17
CA VAL A 54 -11.50 -12.82 -3.09
C VAL A 54 -10.70 -14.02 -3.62
N ALA A 55 -11.05 -14.52 -4.81
CA ALA A 55 -10.30 -15.60 -5.45
C ALA A 55 -8.88 -15.15 -5.81
N ALA A 56 -8.71 -13.94 -6.31
CA ALA A 56 -7.39 -13.38 -6.63
C ALA A 56 -6.52 -13.24 -5.36
N ASP A 57 -7.08 -12.71 -4.27
CA ASP A 57 -6.38 -12.60 -2.98
C ASP A 57 -6.04 -13.99 -2.41
N PHE A 58 -6.97 -14.94 -2.48
CA PHE A 58 -6.70 -16.33 -2.07
C PHE A 58 -5.56 -16.96 -2.88
N VAL A 59 -5.53 -16.77 -4.19
CA VAL A 59 -4.45 -17.27 -5.04
C VAL A 59 -3.12 -16.59 -4.68
N GLN A 60 -3.11 -15.28 -4.45
CA GLN A 60 -1.90 -14.56 -4.03
C GLN A 60 -1.36 -15.04 -2.66
N LEU A 61 -2.24 -15.29 -1.69
CA LEU A 61 -1.86 -15.85 -0.40
C LEU A 61 -1.37 -17.29 -0.52
N LEU A 62 -2.01 -18.10 -1.36
CA LEU A 62 -1.58 -19.46 -1.64
C LEU A 62 -0.19 -19.50 -2.27
N MET A 63 0.07 -18.62 -3.23
CA MET A 63 1.40 -18.42 -3.84
C MET A 63 2.46 -18.07 -2.80
N LEU A 64 2.13 -17.20 -1.86
CA LEU A 64 3.04 -16.80 -0.79
C LEU A 64 3.32 -17.94 0.19
N LEU A 65 2.31 -18.75 0.53
CA LEU A 65 2.47 -19.89 1.44
C LEU A 65 3.32 -21.02 0.84
N LEU A 66 3.18 -21.24 -0.47
CA LEU A 66 3.86 -22.33 -1.18
C LEU A 66 5.29 -21.97 -1.61
N THR A 67 5.72 -20.72 -1.41
CA THR A 67 7.07 -20.30 -1.77
C THR A 67 8.15 -21.18 -1.10
N SER A 68 9.20 -21.51 -1.86
CA SER A 68 10.28 -22.39 -1.38
C SER A 68 11.14 -21.76 -0.28
N SER A 69 11.04 -20.44 -0.05
CA SER A 69 11.78 -19.77 1.03
C SER A 69 11.27 -20.17 2.42
N ILE A 70 10.03 -20.66 2.52
CA ILE A 70 9.50 -21.23 3.74
C ILE A 70 9.83 -22.72 3.71
N ASN A 71 10.93 -23.10 4.36
CA ASN A 71 11.34 -24.50 4.53
C ASN A 71 10.34 -25.24 5.44
N TRP A 72 9.17 -25.58 4.92
CA TRP A 72 8.21 -26.42 5.59
C TRP A 72 8.86 -27.79 5.83
N LYS A 73 9.04 -28.16 7.10
CA LYS A 73 9.45 -29.54 7.43
C LYS A 73 8.25 -30.45 7.23
N VAL A 74 8.10 -31.00 6.03
CA VAL A 74 7.00 -31.91 5.67
C VAL A 74 7.57 -33.25 5.21
N ASP A 75 6.71 -34.27 5.20
CA ASP A 75 7.03 -35.57 4.62
C ASP A 75 7.40 -35.45 3.14
N GLU A 76 8.31 -36.32 2.68
CA GLU A 76 8.88 -36.35 1.31
C GLU A 76 7.80 -36.37 0.21
N SER A 77 6.65 -36.97 0.48
CA SER A 77 5.50 -37.00 -0.45
C SER A 77 4.80 -35.65 -0.66
N VAL A 78 4.85 -34.77 0.35
CA VAL A 78 4.25 -33.43 0.29
C VAL A 78 5.25 -32.42 -0.28
N GLU A 79 6.56 -32.62 -0.08
CA GLU A 79 7.61 -31.84 -0.73
C GLU A 79 7.53 -31.96 -2.26
N ILE A 80 7.37 -33.18 -2.80
CA ILE A 80 7.18 -33.40 -4.25
C ILE A 80 5.94 -32.69 -4.77
N PHE A 81 4.84 -32.67 -4.00
CA PHE A 81 3.63 -31.94 -4.38
C PHE A 81 3.84 -30.43 -4.36
N ILE A 82 4.52 -29.90 -3.34
CA ILE A 82 4.85 -28.47 -3.23
C ILE A 82 5.74 -28.04 -4.40
N ASP A 83 6.75 -28.84 -4.75
CA ASP A 83 7.66 -28.56 -5.87
C ASP A 83 6.93 -28.58 -7.22
N ALA A 84 6.08 -29.59 -7.47
CA ALA A 84 5.28 -29.67 -8.69
C ALA A 84 4.29 -28.50 -8.82
N VAL A 85 3.73 -28.05 -7.69
CA VAL A 85 2.84 -26.89 -7.67
C VAL A 85 3.65 -25.59 -7.86
N ASN A 86 4.83 -25.46 -7.25
CA ASN A 86 5.71 -24.30 -7.46
C ASN A 86 6.12 -24.15 -8.93
N GLU A 87 6.47 -25.24 -9.61
CA GLU A 87 6.79 -25.21 -11.04
C GLU A 87 5.60 -24.72 -11.90
N ALA A 88 4.37 -25.15 -11.57
CA ALA A 88 3.18 -24.67 -12.26
C ALA A 88 2.85 -23.19 -11.94
N LEU A 89 3.18 -22.76 -10.73
CA LEU A 89 2.89 -21.43 -10.21
C LEU A 89 3.95 -20.39 -10.59
N ASP A 90 5.16 -20.80 -10.95
CA ASP A 90 6.22 -19.92 -11.46
C ASP A 90 5.79 -19.18 -12.74
N TYR A 91 4.86 -19.71 -13.53
CA TYR A 91 4.32 -18.97 -14.68
C TYR A 91 3.33 -17.86 -14.32
N VAL A 92 2.77 -17.91 -13.11
CA VAL A 92 1.70 -17.01 -12.66
C VAL A 92 2.22 -16.01 -11.63
N ARG A 93 3.36 -16.29 -10.98
CA ARG A 93 3.99 -15.38 -10.04
C ARG A 93 4.47 -14.12 -10.78
N PRO A 94 4.16 -12.91 -10.25
CA PRO A 94 4.59 -11.68 -10.90
C PRO A 94 6.12 -11.55 -10.99
N GLY A 95 6.86 -12.01 -9.97
CA GLY A 95 8.32 -11.90 -9.91
C GLY A 95 9.04 -12.62 -11.05
N THR A 96 8.71 -13.88 -11.28
CA THR A 96 9.26 -14.72 -12.36
C THR A 96 8.85 -14.22 -13.75
N LEU A 97 7.65 -13.65 -13.92
CA LEU A 97 7.27 -12.97 -15.16
C LEU A 97 8.20 -11.79 -15.45
N PHE A 98 8.57 -10.99 -14.45
CA PHE A 98 9.53 -9.90 -14.63
C PHE A 98 10.95 -10.40 -14.85
N GLU A 99 11.33 -11.54 -14.28
CA GLU A 99 12.62 -12.19 -14.55
C GLU A 99 12.75 -12.54 -16.04
N ILE A 100 11.70 -13.13 -16.64
CA ILE A 100 11.64 -13.48 -18.07
C ILE A 100 11.59 -12.22 -18.97
N LEU A 101 10.84 -11.18 -18.57
CA LEU A 101 10.72 -9.94 -19.33
C LEU A 101 11.96 -9.02 -19.19
N GLY A 102 12.84 -9.31 -18.24
CA GLY A 102 14.08 -8.59 -17.98
C GLY A 102 13.94 -7.37 -17.06
N TYR A 103 15.09 -6.89 -16.57
CA TYR A 103 15.22 -5.81 -15.58
C TYR A 103 14.49 -4.50 -15.97
N THR A 104 14.44 -4.17 -17.26
CA THR A 104 13.73 -2.97 -17.75
C THR A 104 12.22 -3.05 -17.51
N ALA A 105 11.62 -4.23 -17.68
CA ALA A 105 10.19 -4.43 -17.45
C ALA A 105 9.85 -4.34 -15.96
N PHE A 106 10.74 -4.87 -15.10
CA PHE A 106 10.63 -4.71 -13.65
C PHE A 106 10.61 -3.23 -13.24
N ILE A 107 11.55 -2.42 -13.73
CA ILE A 107 11.59 -0.97 -13.44
C ILE A 107 10.31 -0.27 -13.90
N ILE A 108 9.79 -0.62 -15.08
CA ILE A 108 8.54 -0.04 -15.59
C ILE A 108 7.37 -0.40 -14.67
N GLY A 109 7.25 -1.67 -14.29
CA GLY A 109 6.22 -2.14 -13.36
C GLY A 109 6.29 -1.42 -12.02
N PHE A 110 7.49 -1.31 -11.45
CA PHE A 110 7.76 -0.57 -10.22
C PHE A 110 7.32 0.90 -10.32
N LEU A 111 7.68 1.60 -11.41
CA LEU A 111 7.32 3.00 -11.62
C LEU A 111 5.82 3.19 -11.82
N VAL A 112 5.15 2.30 -12.54
CA VAL A 112 3.70 2.38 -12.78
C VAL A 112 2.94 2.22 -11.46
N ILE A 113 3.28 1.22 -10.66
CA ILE A 113 2.65 0.95 -9.36
C ILE A 113 2.94 2.11 -8.39
N GLY A 114 4.19 2.58 -8.33
CA GLY A 114 4.56 3.75 -7.53
C GLY A 114 3.81 5.01 -7.94
N LEU A 115 3.65 5.25 -9.25
CA LEU A 115 2.90 6.40 -9.76
C LEU A 115 1.41 6.31 -9.39
N VAL A 116 0.79 5.13 -9.51
CA VAL A 116 -0.60 4.92 -9.10
C VAL A 116 -0.79 5.24 -7.62
N LEU A 117 0.15 4.82 -6.77
CA LEU A 117 0.13 5.12 -5.33
C LEU A 117 0.22 6.62 -5.06
N ILE A 118 1.19 7.32 -5.66
CA ILE A 118 1.35 8.78 -5.49
C ILE A 118 0.10 9.52 -5.99
N VAL A 119 -0.41 9.15 -7.17
CA VAL A 119 -1.61 9.76 -7.75
C VAL A 119 -2.81 9.54 -6.83
N SER A 120 -2.97 8.34 -6.26
CA SER A 120 -4.03 8.07 -5.30
C SER A 120 -3.97 9.03 -4.11
N LEU A 121 -2.79 9.25 -3.52
CA LEU A 121 -2.62 10.16 -2.38
C LEU A 121 -2.87 11.62 -2.75
N ILE A 122 -2.44 12.05 -3.93
CA ILE A 122 -2.70 13.41 -4.43
C ILE A 122 -4.20 13.64 -4.57
N ILE A 123 -4.93 12.66 -5.12
CA ILE A 123 -6.38 12.74 -5.24
C ILE A 123 -7.00 12.80 -3.84
N SER A 124 -6.59 11.96 -2.89
CA SER A 124 -7.11 12.01 -1.50
C SER A 124 -6.94 13.39 -0.86
N ILE A 125 -5.76 14.02 -1.00
CA ILE A 125 -5.48 15.37 -0.49
C ILE A 125 -6.36 16.41 -1.21
N PHE A 126 -6.53 16.26 -2.52
CA PHE A 126 -7.36 17.16 -3.32
C PHE A 126 -8.84 17.08 -2.91
N ILE A 127 -9.36 15.87 -2.65
CA ILE A 127 -10.71 15.68 -2.15
C ILE A 127 -10.84 16.27 -0.73
N ALA A 128 -9.87 16.05 0.15
CA ALA A 128 -9.87 16.64 1.49
C ALA A 128 -9.91 18.18 1.44
N ASN A 129 -9.19 18.79 0.50
CA ASN A 129 -9.23 20.25 0.30
C ASN A 129 -10.60 20.73 -0.21
N PHE A 130 -11.30 19.95 -1.05
CA PHE A 130 -12.67 20.29 -1.46
C PHE A 130 -13.67 20.22 -0.31
N PHE A 131 -13.55 19.20 0.57
CA PHE A 131 -14.36 19.13 1.79
C PHE A 131 -14.12 20.35 2.68
N ARG A 132 -12.87 20.78 2.83
CA ARG A 132 -12.53 21.98 3.61
C ARG A 132 -13.14 23.27 3.04
N LEU A 133 -13.19 23.40 1.72
CA LEU A 133 -13.73 24.58 1.05
C LEU A 133 -15.26 24.54 0.90
N ASN A 134 -15.91 23.44 1.33
CA ASN A 134 -17.35 23.19 1.24
C ASN A 134 -17.95 23.45 -0.17
N ASN A 135 -17.13 23.26 -1.20
CA ASN A 135 -17.47 23.52 -2.59
C ASN A 135 -17.28 22.22 -3.36
N PHE A 136 -18.39 21.63 -3.84
CA PHE A 136 -18.39 20.34 -4.53
C PHE A 136 -18.71 20.51 -6.02
N PRO A 137 -17.77 21.00 -6.85
CA PRO A 137 -18.03 21.18 -8.27
C PRO A 137 -18.13 19.85 -9.04
N ALA A 138 -17.56 18.75 -8.53
CA ALA A 138 -17.63 17.43 -9.19
C ALA A 138 -17.53 16.25 -8.21
N VAL A 139 -18.45 15.29 -8.34
CA VAL A 139 -18.48 14.02 -7.55
C VAL A 139 -17.65 12.90 -8.18
N TRP A 140 -17.11 13.11 -9.38
CA TRP A 140 -16.30 12.12 -10.11
C TRP A 140 -14.99 11.72 -9.42
N PRO A 141 -14.21 12.63 -8.79
CA PRO A 141 -12.94 12.26 -8.15
C PRO A 141 -13.14 11.24 -7.04
N ILE A 142 -14.21 11.40 -6.25
CA ILE A 142 -14.58 10.47 -5.17
C ILE A 142 -14.86 9.08 -5.73
N ARG A 143 -15.56 8.99 -6.88
CA ARG A 143 -15.87 7.70 -7.52
C ARG A 143 -14.60 7.04 -8.09
N LEU A 144 -13.72 7.82 -8.71
CA LEU A 144 -12.47 7.32 -9.29
C LEU A 144 -11.51 6.83 -8.21
N GLU A 145 -11.30 7.63 -7.16
CA GLU A 145 -10.44 7.28 -6.03
C GLU A 145 -10.92 5.99 -5.35
N ARG A 146 -12.24 5.82 -5.17
CA ARG A 146 -12.80 4.59 -4.60
C ARG A 146 -12.50 3.36 -5.45
N ILE A 147 -12.62 3.44 -6.77
CA ILE A 147 -12.29 2.33 -7.68
C ILE A 147 -10.81 1.99 -7.56
N VAL A 148 -9.94 3.01 -7.59
CA VAL A 148 -8.49 2.82 -7.47
C VAL A 148 -8.15 2.18 -6.12
N ILE A 149 -8.65 2.71 -5.00
CA ILE A 149 -8.34 2.17 -3.68
C ILE A 149 -8.86 0.74 -3.52
N SER A 150 -10.11 0.49 -3.92
CA SER A 150 -10.71 -0.84 -3.82
C SER A 150 -9.99 -1.87 -4.69
N LEU A 151 -9.48 -1.49 -5.86
CA LEU A 151 -8.80 -2.43 -6.75
C LEU A 151 -7.34 -2.61 -6.32
N PHE A 152 -6.64 -1.51 -6.05
CA PHE A 152 -5.23 -1.48 -5.72
C PHE A 152 -4.91 -2.00 -4.32
N PHE A 153 -5.56 -1.48 -3.27
CA PHE A 153 -5.30 -1.87 -1.89
C PHE A 153 -6.03 -3.15 -1.47
N SER A 154 -7.11 -3.55 -2.14
CA SER A 154 -7.79 -4.81 -1.80
C SER A 154 -7.31 -6.00 -2.63
N SER A 155 -7.01 -5.83 -3.92
CA SER A 155 -6.71 -6.95 -4.82
C SER A 155 -5.24 -7.09 -5.18
N PHE A 156 -4.48 -6.00 -5.13
CA PHE A 156 -3.10 -5.96 -5.61
C PHE A 156 -2.13 -5.59 -4.50
N TYR A 157 -2.54 -5.61 -3.23
CA TYR A 157 -1.65 -5.25 -2.13
C TYR A 157 -0.47 -6.21 -2.01
N LEU A 158 -0.71 -7.52 -2.07
CA LEU A 158 0.35 -8.53 -2.05
C LEU A 158 1.27 -8.39 -3.24
N SER A 159 0.73 -8.30 -4.46
CA SER A 159 1.53 -8.14 -5.67
C SER A 159 2.35 -6.85 -5.67
N SER A 160 1.78 -5.73 -5.21
CA SER A 160 2.49 -4.44 -5.15
C SER A 160 3.60 -4.46 -4.12
N VAL A 161 3.34 -5.01 -2.93
CA VAL A 161 4.37 -5.16 -1.89
C VAL A 161 5.47 -6.10 -2.35
N GLN A 162 5.14 -7.22 -3.02
CA GLN A 162 6.13 -8.14 -3.55
C GLN A 162 7.06 -7.47 -4.56
N ILE A 163 6.52 -6.66 -5.48
CA ILE A 163 7.33 -5.91 -6.46
C ILE A 163 8.26 -4.90 -5.76
N PHE A 164 7.80 -4.26 -4.69
CA PHE A 164 8.65 -3.38 -3.89
C PHE A 164 9.72 -4.14 -3.10
N LEU A 165 9.43 -5.36 -2.65
CA LEU A 165 10.37 -6.22 -1.93
C LEU A 165 11.49 -6.74 -2.83
N VAL A 166 11.20 -7.10 -4.09
CA VAL A 166 12.22 -7.50 -5.07
C VAL A 166 13.31 -6.43 -5.23
N ALA A 167 12.96 -5.15 -5.14
CA ALA A 167 13.94 -4.06 -5.20
C ALA A 167 14.88 -4.00 -3.97
N VAL A 168 14.53 -4.64 -2.86
CA VAL A 168 15.29 -4.62 -1.60
C VAL A 168 16.02 -5.95 -1.36
N ASP A 169 15.65 -7.01 -2.10
CA ASP A 169 16.14 -8.36 -1.86
C ASP A 169 17.56 -8.54 -2.40
N CYS A 170 18.53 -8.34 -1.50
CA CYS A 170 19.95 -8.29 -1.80
C CYS A 170 20.68 -9.44 -1.12
N VAL A 171 21.28 -10.31 -1.92
CA VAL A 171 21.96 -11.51 -1.46
C VAL A 171 23.47 -11.39 -1.67
N ILE A 172 24.24 -11.90 -0.71
CA ILE A 172 25.70 -11.99 -0.76
C ILE A 172 26.07 -13.48 -0.77
N VAL A 173 25.91 -14.14 -1.92
CA VAL A 173 26.32 -15.55 -2.09
C VAL A 173 27.38 -15.66 -3.18
N GLY A 174 28.57 -16.11 -2.80
CA GLY A 174 29.65 -16.41 -3.77
C GLY A 174 30.31 -15.22 -4.48
N GLN A 175 29.86 -13.98 -4.23
CA GLN A 175 30.43 -12.76 -4.80
C GLN A 175 30.82 -11.73 -3.72
N PRO A 176 31.84 -10.88 -3.98
CA PRO A 176 32.27 -9.85 -3.02
C PRO A 176 31.32 -8.65 -2.94
N ARG A 177 30.32 -8.55 -3.84
CA ARG A 177 29.34 -7.48 -3.87
C ARG A 177 27.93 -8.06 -3.75
N PRO A 178 27.02 -7.41 -2.99
CA PRO A 178 25.62 -7.79 -2.93
C PRO A 178 24.95 -7.52 -4.28
N TYR A 179 24.24 -8.52 -4.79
CA TYR A 179 23.48 -8.49 -6.03
C TYR A 179 22.00 -8.80 -5.74
N LEU A 180 21.12 -8.47 -6.68
CA LEU A 180 19.69 -8.75 -6.57
C LEU A 180 19.43 -10.24 -6.80
N GLU A 181 18.64 -10.90 -5.94
CA GLU A 181 18.41 -12.36 -6.04
C GLU A 181 17.90 -12.77 -7.43
N ASP A 182 16.93 -12.03 -7.97
CA ASP A 182 16.33 -12.26 -9.29
C ASP A 182 17.19 -11.75 -10.46
N TYR A 183 18.20 -10.88 -10.21
CA TYR A 183 19.04 -10.27 -11.25
C TYR A 183 20.52 -10.22 -10.83
N PRO A 184 21.28 -11.30 -11.02
CA PRO A 184 22.67 -11.40 -10.56
C PRO A 184 23.64 -10.45 -11.28
N ASP A 185 23.23 -9.87 -12.42
CA ASP A 185 24.03 -8.91 -13.17
C ASP A 185 23.97 -7.48 -12.59
N VAL A 186 23.09 -7.20 -11.62
CA VAL A 186 22.85 -5.85 -11.08
C VAL A 186 23.30 -5.76 -9.62
N GLY A 187 24.25 -4.85 -9.35
CA GLY A 187 24.70 -4.55 -7.99
C GLY A 187 23.65 -3.80 -7.19
N CYS A 188 23.43 -4.19 -5.92
CA CYS A 188 22.44 -3.56 -5.04
C CYS A 188 22.79 -2.12 -4.66
N PHE A 189 24.06 -1.85 -4.35
CA PHE A 189 24.53 -0.53 -3.91
C PHE A 189 25.18 0.29 -5.03
N GLU A 190 25.05 -0.15 -6.27
CA GLU A 190 25.53 0.59 -7.42
C GLU A 190 24.43 1.55 -7.92
N LEU A 191 24.81 2.78 -8.24
CA LEU A 191 23.91 3.71 -8.93
C LEU A 191 23.66 3.16 -10.35
N PRO A 192 22.40 3.02 -10.81
CA PRO A 192 21.17 3.68 -10.33
C PRO A 192 20.31 2.87 -9.34
N ASN A 193 20.61 1.60 -9.08
CA ASN A 193 19.76 0.70 -8.30
C ASN A 193 19.53 1.16 -6.86
N LEU A 194 20.55 1.77 -6.24
CA LEU A 194 20.45 2.37 -4.90
C LEU A 194 19.25 3.33 -4.75
N VAL A 195 18.92 4.09 -5.80
CA VAL A 195 17.79 5.02 -5.78
C VAL A 195 16.47 4.27 -5.70
N PHE A 196 16.35 3.15 -6.42
CA PHE A 196 15.16 2.30 -6.41
C PHE A 196 14.99 1.56 -5.07
N VAL A 197 16.09 1.14 -4.43
CA VAL A 197 16.09 0.57 -3.08
C VAL A 197 15.56 1.59 -2.05
N VAL A 198 16.04 2.83 -2.09
CA VAL A 198 15.55 3.87 -1.15
C VAL A 198 14.09 4.20 -1.45
N LEU A 199 13.73 4.31 -2.73
CA LEU A 199 12.37 4.62 -3.15
C LEU A 199 11.38 3.51 -2.77
N SER A 200 11.76 2.23 -2.87
CA SER A 200 10.92 1.10 -2.49
C SER A 200 10.60 1.11 -1.00
N VAL A 201 11.60 1.36 -0.14
CA VAL A 201 11.39 1.49 1.31
C VAL A 201 10.40 2.61 1.64
N VAL A 202 10.53 3.77 1.00
CA VAL A 202 9.57 4.89 1.16
C VAL A 202 8.17 4.49 0.70
N MET A 203 8.06 3.82 -0.44
CA MET A 203 6.76 3.38 -0.98
C MET A 203 6.09 2.33 -0.09
N ILE A 204 6.84 1.38 0.48
CA ILE A 204 6.32 0.38 1.43
C ILE A 204 5.77 1.06 2.69
N LEU A 205 6.49 2.04 3.24
CA LEU A 205 6.02 2.79 4.41
C LEU A 205 4.75 3.59 4.10
N MET A 206 4.68 4.25 2.95
CA MET A 206 3.49 4.99 2.52
C MET A 206 2.30 4.06 2.27
N PHE A 207 2.55 2.92 1.63
CA PHE A 207 1.54 1.90 1.34
C PHE A 207 0.96 1.33 2.64
N SER A 208 1.81 0.91 3.57
CA SER A 208 1.39 0.34 4.86
C SER A 208 0.61 1.34 5.72
N ALA A 209 1.04 2.60 5.78
CA ALA A 209 0.31 3.66 6.49
C ALA A 209 -1.10 3.88 5.90
N THR A 210 -1.21 3.91 4.56
CA THR A 210 -2.50 4.08 3.88
C THR A 210 -3.41 2.88 4.08
N ALA A 211 -2.87 1.67 3.98
CA ALA A 211 -3.60 0.43 4.24
C ALA A 211 -4.14 0.40 5.69
N ALA A 212 -3.32 0.75 6.68
CA ALA A 212 -3.72 0.82 8.07
C ALA A 212 -4.88 1.80 8.30
N LEU A 213 -4.82 2.99 7.68
CA LEU A 213 -5.90 3.99 7.76
C LEU A 213 -7.21 3.46 7.15
N ILE A 214 -7.14 2.81 5.99
CA ILE A 214 -8.31 2.20 5.34
C ILE A 214 -8.93 1.13 6.25
N THR A 215 -8.10 0.25 6.81
CA THR A 215 -8.55 -0.81 7.71
C THR A 215 -9.19 -0.26 8.99
N LEU A 216 -8.60 0.78 9.61
CA LEU A 216 -9.17 1.44 10.79
C LEU A 216 -10.58 1.99 10.49
N VAL A 217 -10.75 2.62 9.34
CA VAL A 217 -12.04 3.19 8.93
C VAL A 217 -13.07 2.10 8.67
N GLN A 218 -12.66 0.95 8.13
CA GLN A 218 -13.56 -0.19 7.96
C GLN A 218 -14.07 -0.70 9.31
N PHE A 219 -13.20 -0.81 10.32
CA PHE A 219 -13.59 -1.22 11.67
C PHE A 219 -14.60 -0.26 12.31
N GLU A 220 -14.38 1.05 12.18
CA GLU A 220 -15.31 2.09 12.69
C GLU A 220 -16.69 2.04 12.02
N THR A 221 -16.75 1.59 10.76
CA THR A 221 -18.05 1.46 10.04
C THR A 221 -18.79 0.16 10.30
N ALA A 222 -18.17 -0.83 10.95
CA ALA A 222 -18.74 -2.16 11.21
C ALA A 222 -19.05 -2.50 12.68
N PRO A 223 -19.46 -1.57 13.59
CA PRO A 223 -19.68 -1.93 14.99
C PRO A 223 -20.94 -2.76 15.25
N ASN A 224 -21.81 -2.97 14.24
CA ASN A 224 -23.07 -3.72 14.46
C ASN A 224 -23.60 -4.40 13.19
N THR A 225 -22.92 -5.43 12.69
CA THR A 225 -23.51 -6.33 11.69
C THR A 225 -23.30 -7.78 12.08
N ARG A 226 -24.39 -8.41 12.54
CA ARG A 226 -24.57 -9.87 12.56
C ARG A 226 -24.79 -10.39 11.13
N ASP A 227 -23.93 -10.02 10.20
CA ASP A 227 -23.94 -10.55 8.84
C ASP A 227 -22.70 -11.42 8.65
N ILE A 228 -22.90 -12.71 8.88
CA ILE A 228 -21.88 -13.76 8.81
C ILE A 228 -21.47 -14.04 7.34
N LEU A 229 -22.18 -13.49 6.35
CA LEU A 229 -21.80 -13.49 4.94
C LEU A 229 -22.32 -12.21 4.23
N GLY A 230 -21.60 -11.10 4.33
CA GLY A 230 -21.99 -9.83 3.73
C GLY A 230 -21.58 -9.65 2.26
N ALA A 231 -22.14 -10.48 1.38
CA ALA A 231 -22.16 -10.32 -0.10
C ALA A 231 -23.02 -9.15 -0.58
#